data_AF-A0A5B8LLM2-F1
#
_entry.id   AF-A0A5B8LLM2-F1
#
_cell.length_a   1.000
_cell.length_b   1.000
_cell.length_c   1.000
_cell.angle_alpha   90.00
_cell.angle_beta   90.00
_cell.angle_gamma   90.00
#
_symmetry.space_group_name_H-M   'P 1'
#
loop_
_entity.id
_entity.type
_entity.pdbx_description
1 polymer ?
#
loop_
_entity_poly.entity_id
_entity_poly.type
_entity_poly.pdbx_seq_one_letter_code
_entity_poly.pdbx_strand_id
1 'polypeptide(L)'
;MLQFSRAVQLTSATLNVYGIGNSSDSDAAIYNLGALIGPQPSWNGAINLNGATNDTSIWTAADGQGSRTAMLNTSSFSQVWLISAAQLPANDRDDGFKLGQLVVNAAPQVPEPATWAMLIMGFGAIGASLRRRAAATTAALA
;
A
#
# COMPACT_ATOMS: atom_id res chain seq x y z
N MET A 1 -11.82 -0.61 8.10
CA MET A 1 -10.63 -1.42 7.79
C MET A 1 -10.66 -1.80 6.32
N LEU A 2 -9.51 -1.78 5.66
CA LEU A 2 -9.33 -2.10 4.24
C LEU A 2 -8.21 -3.13 4.10
N GLN A 3 -8.46 -4.19 3.34
CA GLN A 3 -7.52 -5.27 3.08
C GLN A 3 -7.32 -5.43 1.57
N PHE A 4 -6.06 -5.51 1.16
CA PHE A 4 -5.66 -5.65 -0.23
C PHE A 4 -4.97 -6.99 -0.45
N SER A 5 -5.06 -7.52 -1.67
CA SER A 5 -4.39 -8.76 -2.06
C SER A 5 -2.86 -8.63 -2.21
N ARG A 6 -2.35 -7.39 -2.13
CA ARG A 6 -0.93 -7.04 -2.17
C ARG A 6 -0.69 -5.75 -1.40
N ALA A 7 0.57 -5.44 -1.09
CA ALA A 7 0.89 -4.21 -0.38
C ALA A 7 0.66 -2.96 -1.25
N VAL A 8 -0.05 -1.98 -0.70
CA VAL A 8 -0.37 -0.70 -1.32
C VAL A 8 -0.04 0.45 -0.37
N GLN A 9 0.27 1.61 -0.93
CA GLN A 9 0.31 2.90 -0.24
C GLN A 9 -1.02 3.62 -0.45
N LEU A 10 -1.47 4.37 0.54
CA LEU A 10 -2.63 5.25 0.37
C LEU A 10 -2.12 6.64 -0.04
N THR A 11 -2.63 7.17 -1.15
CA THR A 11 -2.12 8.43 -1.73
C THR A 11 -3.03 9.60 -1.44
N SER A 12 -4.35 9.40 -1.50
CA SER A 12 -5.33 10.41 -1.11
C SER A 12 -6.60 9.74 -0.61
N ALA A 13 -7.31 10.43 0.27
CA ALA A 13 -8.65 10.04 0.69
C ALA A 13 -9.59 11.23 0.59
N THR A 14 -10.78 11.00 0.05
CA THR A 14 -11.89 11.94 0.09
C THR A 14 -12.81 11.57 1.22
N LEU A 15 -12.89 12.43 2.23
CA LEU A 15 -13.80 12.31 3.36
C LEU A 15 -14.96 13.29 3.19
N ASN A 16 -16.17 12.84 3.46
CA ASN A 16 -17.34 13.69 3.56
C ASN A 16 -17.69 13.86 5.03
N VAL A 17 -18.13 15.07 5.38
CA VAL A 17 -18.64 15.35 6.72
C VAL A 17 -19.75 14.40 7.10
N TYR A 18 -19.67 13.89 8.33
CA TYR A 18 -20.74 13.14 8.96
C TYR A 18 -21.16 13.85 10.24
N GLY A 19 -22.46 14.04 10.40
CA GLY A 19 -23.02 14.64 11.60
C GLY A 19 -23.56 13.57 12.54
N ILE A 20 -23.22 13.69 13.82
CA ILE A 20 -23.82 12.93 14.91
C ILE A 20 -24.32 13.94 15.93
N GLY A 21 -25.63 13.94 16.20
CA GLY A 21 -26.23 14.95 17.07
C GLY A 21 -26.08 16.36 16.49
N ASN A 22 -25.46 17.26 17.27
CA ASN A 22 -25.23 18.65 16.88
C ASN A 22 -23.80 18.92 16.38
N SER A 23 -22.94 17.90 16.39
CA SER A 23 -21.55 18.00 15.96
C SER A 23 -21.39 17.41 14.56
N SER A 24 -20.44 17.94 13.78
CA SER A 24 -20.17 17.50 12.42
C SER A 24 -18.70 17.67 12.11
N ASP A 25 -18.07 16.57 11.74
CA ASP A 25 -16.64 16.49 11.46
C ASP A 25 -16.36 15.54 10.30
N SER A 26 -15.07 15.45 9.95
CA SER A 26 -14.56 14.61 8.88
C SER A 26 -13.08 14.31 9.06
N ASP A 27 -12.55 14.55 10.26
CA ASP A 27 -11.18 14.19 10.56
C ASP A 27 -11.07 12.67 10.68
N ALA A 28 -9.89 12.17 10.36
CA ALA A 28 -9.63 10.75 10.40
C ALA A 28 -8.18 10.48 10.73
N ALA A 29 -7.95 9.37 11.40
CA ALA A 29 -6.64 8.82 11.61
C ALA A 29 -6.45 7.58 10.73
N ILE A 30 -5.28 7.50 10.08
CA ILE A 30 -4.89 6.39 9.22
C ILE A 30 -3.76 5.64 9.90
N TYR A 31 -3.98 4.35 10.05
CA TYR A 31 -3.03 3.43 10.64
C TYR A 31 -2.66 2.36 9.63
N ASN A 32 -1.39 1.98 9.63
CA ASN A 32 -0.94 0.78 8.97
C ASN A 32 -0.62 -0.29 10.02
N LEU A 33 -0.93 -1.54 9.70
CA LEU A 33 -0.18 -2.65 10.26
C LEU A 33 1.04 -2.80 9.36
N GLY A 34 2.15 -2.16 9.72
CA GLY A 34 3.41 -2.21 8.96
C GLY A 34 3.72 -3.62 8.44
N ALA A 35 4.39 -3.72 7.28
CA ALA A 35 4.60 -4.96 6.52
C ALA A 35 4.61 -6.20 7.43
N LEU A 36 3.47 -6.91 7.49
CA LEU A 36 3.29 -8.04 8.38
C LEU A 36 4.47 -9.00 8.20
N ILE A 37 5.31 -9.10 9.23
CA ILE A 37 6.40 -10.07 9.31
C ILE A 37 5.74 -11.42 9.61
N GLY A 38 5.04 -11.98 8.62
CA GLY A 38 4.23 -13.17 8.80
C GLY A 38 3.32 -13.48 7.61
N PRO A 39 2.68 -14.65 7.61
CA PRO A 39 1.72 -15.05 6.58
C PRO A 39 0.67 -13.95 6.39
N GLN A 40 0.39 -13.60 5.14
CA GLN A 40 -0.60 -12.58 4.83
C GLN A 40 -1.96 -12.98 5.41
N PRO A 41 -2.72 -12.03 5.98
CA PRO A 41 -4.04 -12.34 6.51
C PRO A 41 -4.87 -12.85 5.34
N SER A 42 -5.40 -14.07 5.47
CA SER A 42 -6.38 -14.59 4.54
C SER A 42 -7.68 -13.80 4.68
N TRP A 43 -8.46 -13.76 3.61
CA TRP A 43 -9.83 -13.28 3.71
C TRP A 43 -10.56 -14.06 4.83
N ASN A 44 -11.22 -13.35 5.74
CA ASN A 44 -11.91 -13.91 6.91
C ASN A 44 -10.99 -14.52 8.01
N GLY A 45 -9.70 -14.18 8.02
CA GLY A 45 -8.79 -14.48 9.13
C GLY A 45 -8.85 -13.42 10.24
N ALA A 46 -8.52 -13.81 11.48
CA ALA A 46 -8.37 -12.85 12.57
C ALA A 46 -7.17 -11.92 12.30
N ILE A 47 -7.38 -10.61 12.42
CA ILE A 47 -6.34 -9.59 12.24
C ILE A 47 -5.91 -9.10 13.62
N ASN A 48 -4.63 -9.30 13.95
CA ASN A 48 -4.05 -8.78 15.18
C ASN A 48 -3.74 -7.29 15.01
N LEU A 49 -4.51 -6.43 15.66
CA LEU A 49 -4.33 -4.96 15.62
C LEU A 49 -3.30 -4.46 16.65
N ASN A 50 -2.78 -5.34 17.52
CA ASN A 50 -1.70 -4.99 18.45
C ASN A 50 -0.43 -4.70 17.64
N GLY A 51 -0.09 -3.42 17.51
CA GLY A 51 1.04 -2.94 16.70
C GLY A 51 0.65 -2.07 15.51
N ALA A 52 -0.63 -1.75 15.33
CA ALA A 52 -1.04 -0.72 14.37
C ALA A 52 -0.39 0.63 14.76
N THR A 53 0.38 1.20 13.84
CA THR A 53 1.02 2.51 14.02
C THR A 53 0.23 3.58 13.27
N ASN A 54 0.07 4.75 13.88
CA ASN A 54 -0.50 5.90 13.18
C ASN A 54 0.51 6.33 12.10
N ASP A 55 0.14 6.19 10.82
CA ASP A 55 1.00 6.61 9.71
C ASP A 55 0.73 8.07 9.39
N THR A 56 -0.55 8.48 9.38
CA THR A 56 -0.93 9.88 9.15
C THR A 56 -2.31 10.22 9.73
N SER A 57 -2.57 11.50 10.00
CA SER A 57 -3.86 12.03 10.42
C SER A 57 -4.34 13.10 9.43
N ILE A 58 -5.62 13.05 9.08
CA ILE A 58 -6.31 14.04 8.26
C ILE A 58 -7.06 14.95 9.22
N TRP A 59 -6.63 16.20 9.28
CA TRP A 59 -7.25 17.22 10.11
C TRP A 59 -8.18 18.07 9.27
N THR A 60 -9.41 18.22 9.72
CA THR A 60 -10.33 19.22 9.21
C THR A 60 -10.81 20.07 10.37
N ALA A 61 -10.64 21.40 10.27
CA ALA A 61 -11.28 22.29 11.22
C ALA A 61 -12.79 22.02 11.19
N ALA A 62 -13.39 21.81 12.36
CA ALA A 62 -14.82 21.67 12.52
C ALA A 62 -15.55 22.82 11.80
N ASP A 63 -16.78 22.55 11.37
CA ASP A 63 -17.76 23.50 10.78
C ASP A 63 -17.80 23.57 9.24
N GLY A 64 -16.95 22.84 8.52
CA GLY A 64 -16.91 22.87 7.06
C GLY A 64 -17.77 21.82 6.37
N GLN A 65 -19.09 22.02 6.20
CA GLN A 65 -19.96 21.11 5.43
C GLN A 65 -19.39 20.87 4.01
N GLY A 66 -18.90 19.66 3.72
CA GLY A 66 -18.45 19.33 2.37
C GLY A 66 -17.61 18.07 2.22
N SER A 67 -17.33 17.74 0.96
CA SER A 67 -16.37 16.71 0.57
C SER A 67 -14.95 17.29 0.57
N ARG A 68 -13.98 16.56 1.13
CA ARG A 68 -12.59 16.99 1.27
C ARG A 68 -11.64 15.88 0.84
N THR A 69 -10.83 16.14 -0.18
CA THR A 69 -9.76 15.23 -0.59
C THR A 69 -8.45 15.66 0.06
N ALA A 70 -7.95 14.87 0.99
CA ALA A 70 -6.63 15.08 1.59
C ALA A 70 -5.59 14.20 0.88
N MET A 71 -4.43 14.78 0.59
CA MET A 71 -3.25 13.99 0.22
C MET A 71 -2.70 13.31 1.46
N LEU A 72 -2.39 12.02 1.34
CA LEU A 72 -1.89 11.21 2.43
C LEU A 72 -0.39 11.02 2.23
N ASN A 73 0.39 11.36 3.25
CA ASN A 73 1.82 11.12 3.27
C ASN A 73 2.12 9.79 3.98
N THR A 74 1.52 8.70 3.48
CA THR A 74 1.77 7.37 4.04
C THR A 74 3.19 6.93 3.68
N SER A 75 3.99 6.62 4.69
CA SER A 75 5.40 6.28 4.51
C SER A 75 5.64 4.83 4.09
N SER A 76 4.61 3.99 4.19
CA SER A 76 4.75 2.52 4.15
C SER A 76 3.80 1.87 3.16
N PHE A 77 4.24 0.80 2.49
CA PHE A 77 3.32 -0.13 1.82
C PHE A 77 2.74 -1.09 2.85
N SER A 78 1.42 -1.24 2.86
CA SER A 78 0.72 -2.19 3.72
C SER A 78 -0.40 -2.91 2.96
N GLN A 79 -0.68 -4.14 3.37
CA GLN A 79 -1.84 -4.91 2.91
C GLN A 79 -3.10 -4.58 3.71
N VAL A 80 -2.95 -4.13 4.96
CA VAL A 80 -4.06 -3.78 5.83
C VAL A 80 -3.92 -2.34 6.30
N TRP A 81 -4.97 -1.58 6.05
CA TRP A 81 -5.10 -0.20 6.47
C TRP A 81 -6.32 -0.04 7.36
N LEU A 82 -6.16 0.72 8.43
CA LEU A 82 -7.26 1.14 9.29
C LEU A 82 -7.46 2.62 9.06
N ILE A 83 -8.70 3.00 8.83
CA ILE A 83 -9.13 4.39 8.82
C ILE A 83 -10.17 4.49 9.92
N SER A 84 -9.91 5.33 10.89
CA SER A 84 -10.79 5.58 12.02
C SER A 84 -11.06 7.07 12.14
N ALA A 85 -12.07 7.37 12.95
CA ALA A 85 -12.26 8.65 13.61
C ALA A 85 -10.92 9.13 14.22
N ALA A 86 -10.66 10.43 14.20
CA ALA A 86 -9.35 10.99 14.53
C ALA A 86 -9.14 11.00 16.05
N GLN A 87 -8.10 10.31 16.54
CA GLN A 87 -7.83 10.22 17.99
C GLN A 87 -7.11 11.46 18.51
N LEU A 88 -7.80 12.59 18.52
CA LEU A 88 -7.26 13.91 18.86
C LEU A 88 -8.09 14.47 20.03
N PRO A 89 -7.61 15.48 20.79
CA PRO A 89 -8.10 15.69 22.15
C PRO A 89 -9.60 15.95 22.11
N ALA A 90 -10.35 14.99 22.68
CA ALA A 90 -11.80 14.83 22.59
C ALA A 90 -12.53 16.18 22.67
N ASN A 91 -12.74 16.81 21.52
CA ASN A 91 -13.45 18.07 21.43
C ASN A 91 -14.96 17.83 21.36
N ASP A 92 -15.39 16.60 21.05
CA ASP A 92 -16.71 16.05 21.36
C ASP A 92 -16.62 14.52 21.37
N ARG A 93 -17.60 13.84 22.00
CA ARG A 93 -17.70 12.37 21.93
C ARG A 93 -18.22 11.87 20.57
N ASP A 94 -18.64 12.81 19.74
CA ASP A 94 -19.28 12.62 18.46
C ASP A 94 -18.21 12.83 17.37
N ASP A 95 -17.50 11.76 17.02
CA ASP A 95 -16.48 11.74 15.96
C ASP A 95 -16.95 10.84 14.81
N GLY A 96 -17.01 11.38 13.60
CA GLY A 96 -17.50 10.66 12.45
C GLY A 96 -17.06 11.19 11.09
N PHE A 97 -16.96 10.29 10.13
CA PHE A 97 -16.73 10.66 8.74
C PHE A 97 -17.38 9.66 7.80
N LYS A 98 -17.62 10.06 6.55
CA LYS A 98 -17.92 9.12 5.46
C LYS A 98 -16.75 9.06 4.50
N LEU A 99 -16.32 7.86 4.15
CA LEU A 99 -15.32 7.67 3.10
C LEU A 99 -15.99 7.78 1.72
N GLY A 100 -15.62 8.79 0.94
CA GLY A 100 -16.12 8.98 -0.43
C GLY A 100 -15.22 8.30 -1.47
N GLN A 101 -13.91 8.54 -1.40
CA GLN A 101 -12.93 7.98 -2.33
C GLN A 101 -11.64 7.65 -1.58
N LEU A 102 -10.93 6.62 -2.06
CA LEU A 102 -9.57 6.32 -1.65
C LEU A 102 -8.74 6.04 -2.90
N VAL A 103 -7.62 6.73 -3.03
CA VAL A 103 -6.63 6.50 -4.08
C VAL A 103 -5.48 5.71 -3.47
N VAL A 104 -5.16 4.58 -4.09
CA VAL A 104 -4.10 3.68 -3.65
C VAL A 104 -3.07 3.49 -4.75
N ASN A 105 -1.79 3.37 -4.36
CA ASN A 105 -0.70 3.04 -5.25
C ASN A 105 -0.14 1.67 -4.89
N ALA A 106 -0.11 0.74 -5.84
CA ALA A 106 0.42 -0.60 -5.59
C ALA A 106 1.95 -0.60 -5.57
N ALA A 107 2.55 -1.45 -4.73
CA ALA A 107 3.99 -1.67 -4.77
C ALA A 107 4.40 -2.14 -6.17
N PRO A 108 5.51 -1.64 -6.74
CA PRO A 108 6.00 -2.09 -8.03
C PRO A 108 6.29 -3.59 -7.98
N GLN A 109 5.83 -4.31 -9.00
CA GLN A 109 6.12 -5.74 -9.13
C GLN A 109 7.57 -5.90 -9.57
N VAL A 110 8.41 -6.47 -8.70
CA VAL A 110 9.71 -6.99 -9.11
C VAL A 110 9.44 -8.21 -10.00
N PRO A 111 10.16 -8.39 -11.14
CA PRO A 111 9.99 -9.58 -11.95
C PRO A 111 10.14 -10.83 -11.09
N GLU A 112 9.26 -11.80 -11.31
CA GLU A 112 9.25 -13.02 -10.52
C GLU A 112 10.60 -13.74 -10.60
N PRO A 113 11.01 -14.51 -9.57
CA PRO A 113 12.27 -15.25 -9.59
C PRO A 113 12.42 -16.16 -10.83
N ALA A 114 11.31 -16.71 -11.32
CA ALA A 114 11.27 -17.48 -12.56
C ALA A 114 11.64 -16.63 -13.78
N THR A 115 11.19 -15.37 -13.85
CA THR A 115 11.53 -14.45 -14.93
C THR A 115 13.01 -14.14 -14.93
N TRP A 116 13.62 -13.89 -13.76
CA TRP A 116 15.06 -13.73 -13.65
C TRP A 116 15.81 -14.97 -14.11
N ALA A 117 15.35 -16.15 -13.70
CA ALA A 117 15.94 -17.41 -14.11
C ALA A 117 15.84 -17.61 -15.64
N MET A 118 14.69 -17.32 -16.25
CA MET A 118 14.50 -17.43 -17.71
C MET A 118 15.39 -16.47 -18.49
N LEU A 119 15.56 -15.24 -18.02
CA LEU A 119 16.47 -14.27 -18.63
C LEU A 119 17.92 -14.74 -18.54
N ILE A 120 18.35 -15.19 -17.34
CA ILE A 120 19.70 -15.71 -17.14
C ILE A 120 19.94 -16.94 -18.01
N MET A 121 18.99 -17.87 -18.08
CA MET A 121 19.08 -19.05 -18.95
C MET A 121 19.15 -18.66 -20.43
N GLY A 122 18.31 -17.73 -20.88
CA GLY A 122 18.31 -17.24 -22.26
C GLY A 122 19.62 -16.58 -22.65
N PHE A 123 20.11 -15.63 -21.85
CA PHE A 123 21.40 -14.98 -22.10
C PHE A 123 22.59 -15.95 -21.96
N GLY A 124 22.53 -16.89 -21.02
CA GLY A 124 23.51 -17.95 -20.85
C GLY A 124 23.60 -18.86 -22.08
N ALA A 125 22.46 -19.28 -22.63
CA ALA A 125 22.41 -20.12 -23.83
C ALA A 125 22.96 -19.38 -25.06
N ILE A 126 22.60 -18.11 -25.25
CA ILE A 126 23.13 -17.26 -26.33
C ILE A 126 24.66 -17.13 -26.19
N GLY A 127 25.14 -16.75 -25.00
CA GLY A 127 26.58 -16.63 -24.73
C GLY A 127 27.36 -17.92 -24.95
N ALA A 128 26.81 -19.06 -24.51
CA ALA A 128 27.41 -20.38 -24.72
C ALA A 128 27.50 -20.75 -26.21
N SER A 129 26.43 -20.48 -26.98
CA SER A 129 26.40 -20.75 -28.42
C SER A 129 27.44 -19.92 -29.19
N LEU A 130 27.62 -18.64 -28.84
CA LEU A 130 28.63 -17.76 -29.43
C LEU A 130 30.05 -18.24 -29.11
N ARG A 131 30.31 -18.65 -27.86
CA ARG A 131 31.61 -19.18 -27.43
C ARG A 131 31.97 -20.48 -28.17
N ARG A 132 31.00 -21.38 -28.38
CA ARG A 132 31.21 -22.61 -29.15
C ARG A 132 31.57 -22.32 -30.62
N ARG A 133 30.93 -21.33 -31.23
CA ARG A 133 31.23 -20.95 -32.63
C ARG A 133 32.64 -20.37 -32.78
N ALA A 134 33.08 -19.52 -31.87
CA ALA A 134 34.43 -18.95 -31.90
C ALA A 134 35.52 -20.03 -31.84
N ALA A 135 35.37 -21.02 -30.96
CA ALA A 135 36.32 -22.13 -30.84
C ALA A 135 36.42 -22.98 -32.13
N ALA A 136 35.30 -23.19 -32.82
CA ALA A 136 35.28 -23.93 -34.09
C ALA A 136 36.00 -23.19 -35.22
N THR A 137 35.91 -21.86 -35.29
CA THR A 137 36.61 -21.06 -36.31
C THR A 137 38.13 -21.07 -36.11
N THR A 138 38.63 -21.02 -34.87
CA THR A 138 40.07 -21.06 -34.58
C THR A 138 40.69 -22.41 -34.94
N ALA A 139 39.98 -23.52 -34.71
CA ALA A 139 40.46 -24.86 -35.06
C ALA A 139 40.53 -25.11 -36.59
N ALA A 140 39.79 -24.36 -37.40
CA ALA A 140 39.82 -24.46 -38.86
C ALA A 140 40.89 -23.59 -39.52
N LEU A 141 41.55 -22.71 -38.76
CA LEU A 141 42.65 -21.82 -39.22
C LEU A 141 44.04 -22.28 -38.74
N ALA A 142 44.13 -23.45 -38.08
CA ALA A 142 45.37 -24.09 -37.63
C ALA A 142 45.62 -25.37 -38.44
#